data_AF-A0A3C0UJ87-F1
#
_entry.id   AF-A0A3C0UJ87-F1
#
_cell.length_a   1.000
_cell.length_b   1.000
_cell.length_c   1.000
_cell.angle_alpha   90.00
_cell.angle_beta   90.00
_cell.angle_gamma   90.00
#
_symmetry.space_group_name_H-M   'P 1'
#
loop_
_entity.id
_entity.type
_entity.pdbx_description
1 polymer ?
#
loop_
_entity_poly.entity_id
_entity_poly.type
_entity_poly.pdbx_seq_one_letter_code
_entity_poly.pdbx_strand_id
1 'polypeptide(L)'
;MFVALRQSRGSAAITALIVMTMLAIVGTAAAVLSSTEGAIAAGYRDGIAAQYLAEAGALWAITQLKKENSVVITNIQTTGEYKAVSSTKNSGATTGNYQISIANPDFPQDKGSRTITSVGVISVSKAARTVGLLTIGGSGTGGIYKNAVYSGSDIVVEGQGVITGNAAAAGSIAGSHAISGSSSPHSQEPMPSFGIIDYMNKPQINPIISNLETVTLRAAKYYTDKDFSVGGTIDNVTSEPVIIYAKGNVTINNGAKCRGPITIVTSGTVTVNQHESTSLTLVALGSHDSQVTAGTVLNGRIIAKGRVIVNGMVSHGFQVVAWKNHR
;
A
#
# COMPACT_ATOMS: atom_id res chain seq x y z
N MET A 1 53.96 -19.31 77.19
CA MET A 1 53.07 -18.52 76.32
C MET A 1 53.61 -18.53 74.89
N PHE A 2 53.53 -19.64 74.15
CA PHE A 2 53.92 -19.71 72.72
C PHE A 2 53.40 -20.99 72.03
N VAL A 3 52.19 -21.45 72.36
CA VAL A 3 51.60 -22.66 71.74
C VAL A 3 50.25 -22.41 71.05
N ALA A 4 49.66 -21.22 71.17
CA ALA A 4 48.37 -20.90 70.53
C ALA A 4 48.46 -20.36 69.08
N LEU A 5 49.66 -20.25 68.47
CA LEU A 5 49.85 -19.65 67.14
C LEU A 5 50.10 -20.65 65.99
N ARG A 6 50.16 -21.97 66.27
CA ARG A 6 50.33 -22.99 65.21
C ARG A 6 49.01 -23.54 64.66
N GLN A 7 47.90 -23.42 65.39
CA GLN A 7 46.59 -23.94 64.98
C GLN A 7 45.84 -23.03 63.98
N SER A 8 46.22 -21.76 63.85
CA SER A 8 45.58 -20.79 62.93
C SER A 8 46.13 -20.81 61.49
N ARG A 9 47.27 -21.48 61.24
CA ARG A 9 47.86 -21.55 59.89
C ARG A 9 47.13 -22.55 58.98
N GLY A 10 46.60 -23.63 59.55
CA GLY A 10 45.83 -24.63 58.79
C GLY A 10 44.46 -24.12 58.36
N SER A 11 43.75 -23.40 59.25
CA SER A 11 42.44 -22.82 58.91
C SER A 11 42.55 -21.72 57.87
N ALA A 12 43.58 -20.86 57.93
CA ALA A 12 43.82 -19.84 56.91
C ALA A 12 44.07 -20.45 55.51
N ALA A 13 44.82 -21.55 55.43
CA ALA A 13 45.07 -22.25 54.17
C ALA A 13 43.80 -22.90 53.59
N ILE A 14 42.97 -23.53 54.44
CA ILE A 14 41.69 -24.12 54.02
C ILE A 14 40.73 -23.03 53.53
N THR A 15 40.60 -21.91 54.26
CA THR A 15 39.77 -20.79 53.82
C THR A 15 40.26 -20.20 52.50
N ALA A 16 41.58 -20.04 52.33
CA ALA A 16 42.16 -19.57 51.07
C ALA A 16 41.85 -20.51 49.90
N LEU A 17 41.94 -21.83 50.11
CA LEU A 17 41.63 -22.83 49.10
C LEU A 17 40.15 -22.81 48.71
N ILE A 18 39.25 -22.70 49.70
CA ILE A 18 37.80 -22.57 49.47
C ILE A 18 37.49 -21.30 48.68
N VAL A 19 38.08 -20.16 49.06
CA VAL A 19 37.89 -18.88 48.36
C VAL A 19 38.43 -18.94 46.93
N MET A 20 39.62 -19.50 46.71
CA MET A 20 40.18 -19.69 45.36
C MET A 20 39.31 -20.61 44.51
N THR A 21 38.75 -21.68 45.09
CA THR A 21 37.86 -22.60 44.37
C THR A 21 36.54 -21.91 44.00
N MET A 22 35.95 -21.13 44.92
CA MET A 22 34.76 -20.32 44.61
C MET A 22 35.05 -19.28 43.51
N LEU A 23 36.19 -18.59 43.58
CA LEU A 23 36.61 -17.63 42.55
C LEU A 23 36.80 -18.31 41.18
N ALA A 24 37.38 -19.51 41.14
CA ALA A 24 37.51 -20.28 39.91
C ALA A 24 36.14 -20.65 39.32
N ILE A 25 35.20 -21.10 40.15
CA ILE A 25 33.82 -21.41 39.72
C ILE A 25 33.12 -20.16 39.18
N VAL A 26 33.17 -19.04 39.91
CA VAL A 26 32.55 -17.77 39.47
C VAL A 26 33.22 -17.25 38.19
N GLY A 27 34.55 -17.33 38.09
CA GLY A 27 35.30 -16.91 36.91
C GLY A 27 34.94 -17.73 35.66
N THR A 28 34.83 -19.05 35.80
CA THR A 28 34.39 -19.92 34.68
C THR A 28 32.93 -19.66 34.29
N ALA A 29 32.03 -19.46 35.26
CA ALA A 29 30.64 -19.12 34.98
C ALA A 29 30.50 -17.77 34.24
N ALA A 30 31.26 -16.75 34.67
CA ALA A 30 31.28 -15.44 34.01
C ALA A 30 31.81 -15.52 32.57
N ALA A 31 32.85 -16.32 32.32
CA ALA A 31 33.39 -16.50 30.97
C ALA A 31 32.37 -17.15 30.01
N VAL A 32 31.61 -18.14 30.48
CA VAL A 32 30.53 -18.76 29.70
C VAL A 32 29.42 -17.74 29.42
N LEU A 33 29.03 -16.94 30.41
CA LEU A 33 28.02 -15.89 30.23
C LEU A 33 28.45 -14.87 29.17
N SER A 34 29.68 -14.36 29.24
CA SER A 34 30.22 -13.42 28.25
C SER A 34 30.29 -14.01 26.84
N SER A 35 30.63 -15.30 26.70
CA SER A 35 30.61 -15.97 25.39
C SER A 35 29.20 -16.08 24.82
N THR A 36 28.20 -16.30 25.68
CA THR A 36 26.79 -16.39 25.32
C THR A 36 26.25 -15.03 24.90
N GLU A 37 26.57 -13.98 25.65
CA GLU A 37 26.22 -12.59 25.29
C GLU A 37 26.84 -12.19 23.94
N GLY A 38 28.09 -12.58 23.69
CA GLY A 38 28.76 -12.34 22.41
C GLY A 38 28.05 -13.04 21.24
N ALA A 39 27.63 -14.29 21.42
CA ALA A 39 26.87 -15.04 20.42
C ALA A 39 25.48 -14.42 20.18
N ILE A 40 24.79 -14.00 21.24
CA ILE A 40 23.49 -13.32 21.17
C ILE A 40 23.63 -11.99 20.43
N ALA A 41 24.63 -11.17 20.78
CA ALA A 41 24.89 -9.88 20.14
C ALA A 41 25.22 -10.05 18.65
N ALA A 42 26.02 -11.05 18.28
CA ALA A 42 26.29 -11.37 16.88
C ALA A 42 25.00 -11.78 16.14
N GLY A 43 24.16 -12.62 16.76
CA GLY A 43 22.86 -13.01 16.20
C GLY A 43 21.92 -11.83 15.97
N TYR A 44 21.84 -10.88 16.92
CA TYR A 44 21.05 -9.66 16.76
C TYR A 44 21.58 -8.77 15.63
N ARG A 45 22.89 -8.50 15.61
CA ARG A 45 23.53 -7.71 14.56
C ARG A 45 23.26 -8.30 13.17
N ASP A 46 23.46 -9.60 13.03
CA ASP A 46 23.30 -10.30 11.75
C ASP A 46 21.83 -10.36 11.33
N GLY A 47 20.91 -10.53 12.28
CA GLY A 47 19.47 -10.47 12.05
C GLY A 47 18.99 -9.09 11.57
N ILE A 48 19.51 -8.00 12.16
CA ILE A 48 19.22 -6.63 11.73
C ILE A 48 19.81 -6.38 10.34
N ALA A 49 21.04 -6.81 10.09
CA ALA A 49 21.67 -6.66 8.77
C ALA A 49 20.90 -7.41 7.67
N ALA A 50 20.43 -8.63 7.95
CA ALA A 50 19.58 -9.40 7.04
C ALA A 50 18.26 -8.67 6.76
N GLN A 51 17.65 -8.05 7.77
CA GLN A 51 16.42 -7.26 7.61
C GLN A 51 16.64 -6.06 6.67
N TYR A 52 17.71 -5.28 6.88
CA TYR A 52 18.03 -4.14 6.01
C TYR A 52 18.27 -4.56 4.56
N LEU A 53 18.93 -5.71 4.34
CA LEU A 53 19.10 -6.25 2.99
C LEU A 53 17.75 -6.63 2.36
N ALA A 54 16.86 -7.26 3.13
CA ALA A 54 15.52 -7.61 2.66
C ALA A 54 14.71 -6.36 2.27
N GLU A 55 14.73 -5.31 3.09
CA GLU A 55 14.07 -4.04 2.81
C GLU A 55 14.66 -3.33 1.57
N ALA A 56 15.99 -3.32 1.43
CA ALA A 56 16.65 -2.77 0.25
C ALA A 56 16.23 -3.49 -1.03
N GLY A 57 16.10 -4.83 -0.99
CA GLY A 57 15.59 -5.59 -2.12
C GLY A 57 14.12 -5.27 -2.46
N ALA A 58 13.27 -5.13 -1.44
CA ALA A 58 11.88 -4.74 -1.63
C ALA A 58 11.74 -3.34 -2.25
N LEU A 59 12.54 -2.37 -1.79
CA LEU A 59 12.59 -1.02 -2.34
C LEU A 59 13.09 -1.01 -3.79
N TRP A 60 14.11 -1.82 -4.11
CA TRP A 60 14.57 -1.98 -5.48
C TRP A 60 13.45 -2.54 -6.37
N ALA A 61 12.72 -3.56 -5.92
CA ALA A 61 11.61 -4.16 -6.67
C ALA A 61 10.50 -3.15 -6.96
N ILE A 62 10.08 -2.39 -5.95
CA ILE A 62 9.14 -1.27 -6.12
C ILE A 62 9.67 -0.26 -7.14
N THR A 63 10.97 0.07 -7.08
CA THR A 63 11.57 1.02 -8.02
C THR A 63 11.53 0.50 -9.45
N GLN A 64 11.77 -0.79 -9.68
CA GLN A 64 11.69 -1.37 -11.02
C GLN A 64 10.26 -1.38 -11.56
N LEU A 65 9.27 -1.69 -10.71
CA LEU A 65 7.85 -1.63 -11.09
C LEU A 65 7.42 -0.20 -11.42
N LYS A 66 7.83 0.79 -10.61
CA LYS A 66 7.54 2.21 -10.87
C LYS A 66 8.16 2.76 -12.14
N LYS A 67 9.33 2.24 -12.54
CA LYS A 67 10.01 2.61 -13.79
C LYS A 67 9.46 1.88 -15.02
N GLU A 68 8.47 1.00 -14.85
CA GLU A 68 7.95 0.14 -15.91
C GLU A 68 9.08 -0.62 -16.63
N ASN A 69 10.03 -1.17 -15.87
CA ASN A 69 11.17 -1.89 -16.45
C ASN A 69 10.68 -3.06 -17.31
N SER A 70 10.89 -2.97 -18.63
CA SER A 70 10.36 -3.90 -19.61
C SER A 70 10.75 -5.35 -19.33
N VAL A 71 11.99 -5.61 -18.90
CA VAL A 71 12.46 -6.97 -18.57
C VAL A 71 11.66 -7.55 -17.40
N VAL A 72 11.41 -6.75 -16.36
CA VAL A 72 10.66 -7.19 -15.18
C VAL A 72 9.20 -7.44 -15.55
N ILE A 73 8.57 -6.48 -16.22
CA ILE A 73 7.15 -6.57 -16.60
C ILE A 73 6.90 -7.73 -17.56
N THR A 74 7.73 -7.89 -18.60
CA THR A 74 7.58 -8.98 -19.57
C THR A 74 7.75 -10.35 -18.91
N ASN A 75 8.72 -10.54 -18.01
CA ASN A 75 8.86 -11.81 -17.29
C ASN A 75 7.62 -12.13 -16.45
N ILE A 76 7.08 -11.14 -15.73
CA ILE A 76 5.87 -11.33 -14.92
C ILE A 76 4.67 -11.67 -15.81
N GLN A 77 4.53 -11.02 -16.97
CA GLN A 77 3.40 -11.26 -17.88
C GLN A 77 3.49 -12.60 -18.62
N THR A 78 4.70 -13.08 -18.90
CA THR A 78 4.92 -14.33 -19.65
C THR A 78 5.01 -15.56 -18.76
N THR A 79 5.61 -15.43 -17.57
CA THR A 79 5.89 -16.57 -16.67
C THR A 79 5.14 -16.51 -15.34
N GLY A 80 4.48 -15.38 -15.05
CA GLY A 80 3.80 -15.14 -13.77
C GLY A 80 4.72 -14.63 -12.66
N GLU A 81 6.05 -14.64 -12.84
CA GLU A 81 7.00 -14.26 -11.80
C GLU A 81 8.30 -13.65 -12.37
N TYR A 82 8.93 -12.74 -11.63
CA TYR A 82 10.30 -12.30 -11.89
C TYR A 82 11.18 -12.55 -10.67
N LYS A 83 12.37 -13.13 -10.86
CA LYS A 83 13.35 -13.39 -9.80
C LYS A 83 14.66 -12.66 -10.06
N ALA A 84 15.24 -12.09 -9.02
CA ALA A 84 16.55 -11.46 -9.08
C ALA A 84 17.34 -11.68 -7.79
N VAL A 85 18.67 -11.69 -7.91
CA VAL A 85 19.59 -11.73 -6.76
C VAL A 85 20.56 -10.57 -6.89
N SER A 86 20.79 -9.83 -5.81
CA SER A 86 21.76 -8.74 -5.82
C SER A 86 23.19 -9.25 -5.87
N SER A 87 24.09 -8.40 -6.35
CA SER A 87 25.51 -8.53 -5.98
C SER A 87 25.65 -8.53 -4.45
N THR A 88 26.75 -9.10 -3.95
CA THR A 88 27.13 -8.96 -2.54
C THR A 88 27.18 -7.49 -2.14
N LYS A 89 26.66 -7.19 -0.96
CA LYS A 89 26.58 -5.88 -0.30
C LYS A 89 27.26 -5.96 1.06
N ASN A 90 27.63 -4.78 1.59
CA ASN A 90 28.38 -4.61 2.83
C ASN A 90 29.74 -5.31 2.83
N SER A 91 30.46 -5.23 3.95
CA SER A 91 31.75 -5.87 4.19
C SER A 91 31.82 -6.44 5.61
N GLY A 92 32.77 -7.35 5.86
CA GLY A 92 32.97 -7.98 7.17
C GLY A 92 31.81 -8.90 7.58
N ALA A 93 31.45 -8.89 8.86
CA ALA A 93 30.50 -9.84 9.43
C ALA A 93 29.05 -9.69 8.91
N THR A 94 28.69 -8.52 8.36
CA THR A 94 27.36 -8.22 7.82
C THR A 94 27.29 -8.27 6.30
N THR A 95 28.33 -8.84 5.66
CA THR A 95 28.37 -9.09 4.21
C THR A 95 27.22 -10.00 3.81
N GLY A 96 26.45 -9.63 2.79
CA GLY A 96 25.27 -10.39 2.39
C GLY A 96 24.71 -9.97 1.03
N ASN A 97 23.61 -10.59 0.62
CA ASN A 97 22.86 -10.21 -0.57
C ASN A 97 21.36 -10.22 -0.28
N TYR A 98 20.56 -9.76 -1.24
CA TYR A 98 19.12 -9.96 -1.21
C TYR A 98 18.66 -10.72 -2.45
N GLN A 99 17.58 -11.48 -2.28
CA GLN A 99 16.90 -12.23 -3.34
C GLN A 99 15.47 -11.72 -3.42
N ILE A 100 14.99 -11.44 -4.62
CA ILE A 100 13.67 -10.86 -4.87
C ILE A 100 12.88 -11.81 -5.75
N SER A 101 11.60 -11.94 -5.43
CA SER A 101 10.55 -12.49 -6.27
C SER A 101 9.45 -11.44 -6.42
N ILE A 102 8.97 -11.22 -7.65
CA ILE A 102 7.80 -10.39 -7.95
C ILE A 102 6.82 -11.29 -8.71
N ALA A 103 5.73 -11.68 -8.07
CA ALA A 103 4.73 -12.57 -8.65
C ALA A 103 3.46 -11.80 -9.05
N ASN A 104 2.82 -12.20 -10.16
CA ASN A 104 1.44 -11.84 -10.46
C ASN A 104 0.52 -12.90 -9.85
N PRO A 105 -0.21 -12.59 -8.75
CA PRO A 105 -1.10 -13.56 -8.10
C PRO A 105 -2.28 -13.97 -8.99
N ASP A 106 -2.59 -13.21 -10.04
CA ASP A 106 -3.72 -13.45 -10.94
C ASP A 106 -3.32 -14.14 -12.25
N PHE A 107 -2.03 -14.51 -12.42
CA PHE A 107 -1.53 -15.13 -13.66
C PHE A 107 -2.37 -16.36 -14.07
N PRO A 108 -2.78 -16.50 -15.35
CA PRO A 108 -2.34 -15.73 -16.52
C PRO A 108 -3.06 -14.38 -16.73
N GLN A 109 -4.04 -14.02 -15.90
CA GLN A 109 -4.73 -12.74 -16.00
C GLN A 109 -3.88 -11.65 -15.32
N ASP A 110 -3.52 -10.59 -16.02
CA ASP A 110 -2.80 -9.47 -15.41
C ASP A 110 -3.79 -8.41 -14.92
N LYS A 111 -4.13 -8.45 -13.63
CA LYS A 111 -4.98 -7.45 -12.98
C LYS A 111 -4.18 -6.31 -12.33
N GLY A 112 -2.88 -6.21 -12.60
CA GLY A 112 -2.01 -5.17 -12.05
C GLY A 112 -1.59 -5.36 -10.58
N SER A 113 -2.10 -6.39 -9.89
CA SER A 113 -1.59 -6.78 -8.57
C SER A 113 -0.23 -7.46 -8.68
N ARG A 114 0.68 -7.17 -7.76
CA ARG A 114 1.98 -7.85 -7.63
C ARG A 114 2.26 -8.20 -6.17
N THR A 115 2.80 -9.38 -5.95
CA THR A 115 3.36 -9.79 -4.65
C THR A 115 4.87 -9.74 -4.74
N ILE A 116 5.49 -8.83 -4.00
CA ILE A 116 6.94 -8.70 -3.89
C ILE A 116 7.39 -9.45 -2.65
N THR A 117 8.29 -10.41 -2.81
CA THR A 117 8.98 -11.08 -1.70
C THR A 117 10.46 -10.78 -1.81
N SER A 118 11.06 -10.25 -0.75
CA SER A 118 12.49 -9.99 -0.69
C SER A 118 13.10 -10.70 0.52
N VAL A 119 14.15 -11.48 0.30
CA VAL A 119 14.88 -12.22 1.33
C VAL A 119 16.30 -11.68 1.40
N GLY A 120 16.65 -11.07 2.52
CA GLY A 120 18.02 -10.64 2.82
C GLY A 120 18.77 -11.75 3.54
N VAL A 121 19.99 -12.06 3.08
CA VAL A 121 20.81 -13.16 3.61
C VAL A 121 22.22 -12.68 3.90
N ILE A 122 22.70 -12.91 5.12
CA ILE A 122 24.09 -12.68 5.52
C ILE A 122 24.94 -13.88 5.12
N SER A 123 26.02 -13.64 4.37
CA SER A 123 26.83 -14.68 3.75
C SER A 123 27.56 -15.56 4.76
N VAL A 124 27.98 -14.99 5.89
CA VAL A 124 28.79 -15.66 6.91
C VAL A 124 27.91 -16.47 7.86
N SER A 125 26.99 -15.83 8.58
CA SER A 125 26.13 -16.49 9.58
C SER A 125 24.90 -17.18 9.00
N LYS A 126 24.60 -16.97 7.71
CA LYS A 126 23.38 -17.44 7.04
C LYS A 126 22.09 -16.93 7.69
N ALA A 127 22.17 -15.89 8.52
CA ALA A 127 21.00 -15.20 9.03
C ALA A 127 20.18 -14.67 7.85
N ALA A 128 18.89 -14.99 7.84
CA ALA A 128 17.97 -14.62 6.78
C ALA A 128 16.70 -13.95 7.35
N ARG A 129 16.21 -12.95 6.62
CA ARG A 129 14.96 -12.25 6.91
C ARG A 129 14.19 -12.03 5.62
N THR A 130 12.86 -12.11 5.72
CA THR A 130 11.95 -11.98 4.57
C THR A 130 11.01 -10.81 4.77
N VAL A 131 10.88 -9.98 3.75
CA VAL A 131 9.91 -8.90 3.64
C VAL A 131 8.95 -9.25 2.50
N GLY A 132 7.67 -9.38 2.81
CA GLY A 132 6.60 -9.55 1.83
C GLY A 132 5.78 -8.28 1.70
N LEU A 133 5.53 -7.84 0.46
CA LEU A 133 4.67 -6.72 0.14
C LEU A 133 3.65 -7.18 -0.91
N LEU A 134 2.39 -6.87 -0.70
CA LEU A 134 1.38 -6.95 -1.75
C LEU A 134 1.18 -5.54 -2.29
N THR A 135 1.68 -5.27 -3.49
CA THR A 135 1.33 -4.06 -4.22
C THR A 135 0.10 -4.37 -5.04
N ILE A 136 -1.06 -3.96 -4.55
CA ILE A 136 -2.25 -3.88 -5.39
C ILE A 136 -1.99 -2.70 -6.33
N GLY A 137 -2.10 -2.90 -7.64
CA GLY A 137 -2.00 -1.83 -8.63
C GLY A 137 -3.14 -0.82 -8.49
N GLY A 138 -3.14 -0.07 -7.40
CA GLY A 138 -4.01 1.07 -7.14
C GLY A 138 -3.13 2.30 -7.00
N SER A 139 -3.24 3.21 -7.97
CA SER A 139 -2.47 4.47 -8.12
C SER A 139 -1.01 4.28 -8.59
N GLY A 140 -0.53 4.88 -9.67
CA GLY A 140 -1.14 5.80 -10.63
C GLY A 140 -0.06 6.35 -11.56
N THR A 141 0.12 5.73 -12.71
CA THR A 141 0.79 6.31 -13.90
C THR A 141 0.37 5.63 -15.22
N GLY A 142 -0.23 4.43 -15.16
CA GLY A 142 -0.71 3.70 -16.35
C GLY A 142 -2.17 3.25 -16.25
N GLY A 143 -2.75 2.89 -17.40
CA GLY A 143 -4.12 2.39 -17.52
C GLY A 143 -5.21 3.43 -17.23
N ILE A 144 -6.39 2.95 -16.83
CA ILE A 144 -7.61 3.76 -16.69
C ILE A 144 -7.47 4.88 -15.65
N TYR A 145 -6.60 4.68 -14.65
CA TYR A 145 -6.40 5.60 -13.53
C TYR A 145 -5.52 6.81 -13.86
N LYS A 146 -4.90 6.87 -15.05
CA LYS A 146 -4.22 8.08 -15.54
C LYS A 146 -5.20 9.14 -16.06
N ASN A 147 -6.47 8.74 -16.23
CA ASN A 147 -7.53 9.60 -16.77
C ASN A 147 -8.30 10.28 -15.64
N ALA A 148 -8.65 11.54 -15.84
CA ALA A 148 -9.62 12.25 -15.02
C ALA A 148 -11.02 11.63 -15.21
N VAL A 149 -11.31 11.23 -16.45
CA VAL A 149 -12.54 10.53 -16.81
C VAL A 149 -12.21 9.29 -17.62
N TYR A 150 -12.69 8.14 -17.18
CA TYR A 150 -12.68 6.91 -17.97
C TYR A 150 -14.09 6.35 -18.11
N SER A 151 -14.47 5.93 -19.32
CA SER A 151 -15.70 5.19 -19.57
C SER A 151 -15.44 3.86 -20.29
N GLY A 152 -16.08 2.79 -19.83
CA GLY A 152 -16.18 1.51 -20.55
C GLY A 152 -17.20 1.55 -21.70
N SER A 153 -17.82 2.70 -21.96
CA SER A 153 -18.70 3.01 -23.07
C SER A 153 -18.31 4.39 -23.62
N ASP A 154 -19.27 5.29 -23.85
CA ASP A 154 -19.02 6.65 -24.33
C ASP A 154 -18.74 7.67 -23.21
N ILE A 155 -17.99 8.72 -23.54
CA ILE A 155 -17.93 9.97 -22.75
C ILE A 155 -18.70 11.04 -23.53
N VAL A 156 -19.63 11.71 -22.87
CA VAL A 156 -20.35 12.86 -23.42
C VAL A 156 -20.11 14.06 -22.51
N VAL A 157 -19.49 15.11 -23.05
CA VAL A 157 -19.32 16.39 -22.36
C VAL A 157 -20.37 17.36 -22.89
N GLU A 158 -21.31 17.79 -22.04
CA GLU A 158 -22.43 18.67 -22.44
C GLU A 158 -22.44 19.99 -21.67
N GLY A 159 -23.14 20.99 -22.20
CA GLY A 159 -23.37 22.26 -21.52
C GLY A 159 -22.08 22.99 -21.14
N GLN A 160 -21.84 23.13 -19.83
CA GLN A 160 -20.64 23.75 -19.25
C GLN A 160 -19.63 22.70 -18.76
N GLY A 161 -19.76 21.45 -19.19
CA GLY A 161 -18.88 20.37 -18.80
C GLY A 161 -17.43 20.65 -19.18
N VAL A 162 -16.48 20.43 -18.25
CA VAL A 162 -15.04 20.59 -18.48
C VAL A 162 -14.29 19.43 -17.84
N ILE A 163 -13.35 18.84 -18.58
CA ILE A 163 -12.44 17.80 -18.08
C ILE A 163 -11.02 18.35 -18.07
N THR A 164 -10.50 18.64 -16.89
CA THR A 164 -9.10 19.04 -16.69
C THR A 164 -8.25 17.80 -16.40
N GLY A 165 -7.70 17.20 -17.45
CA GLY A 165 -6.90 15.97 -17.41
C GLY A 165 -7.15 15.06 -18.61
N ASN A 166 -6.57 13.87 -18.61
CA ASN A 166 -6.78 12.91 -19.70
C ASN A 166 -8.20 12.32 -19.65
N ALA A 167 -8.77 12.00 -20.81
CA ALA A 167 -10.04 11.33 -20.95
C ALA A 167 -9.89 10.12 -21.88
N ALA A 168 -10.42 8.97 -21.49
CA ALA A 168 -10.40 7.76 -22.33
C ALA A 168 -11.74 7.02 -22.27
N ALA A 169 -12.19 6.52 -23.40
CA ALA A 169 -13.48 5.84 -23.53
C ALA A 169 -13.29 4.57 -24.37
N ALA A 170 -13.96 3.47 -24.04
CA ALA A 170 -13.99 2.30 -24.93
C ALA A 170 -14.87 2.54 -26.17
N GLY A 171 -15.86 3.42 -26.04
CA GLY A 171 -16.65 3.97 -27.14
C GLY A 171 -16.07 5.28 -27.65
N SER A 172 -16.95 6.24 -27.92
CA SER A 172 -16.63 7.56 -28.45
C SER A 172 -16.47 8.60 -27.33
N ILE A 173 -15.79 9.71 -27.65
CA ILE A 173 -15.74 10.90 -26.79
C ILE A 173 -16.37 12.06 -27.58
N ALA A 174 -17.52 12.56 -27.12
CA ALA A 174 -18.22 13.71 -27.71
C ALA A 174 -18.11 14.95 -26.80
N GLY A 175 -18.09 16.15 -27.40
CA GLY A 175 -17.96 17.42 -26.67
C GLY A 175 -16.52 17.85 -26.38
N SER A 176 -15.57 17.49 -27.24
CA SER A 176 -14.11 17.58 -27.02
C SER A 176 -13.53 18.97 -26.74
N HIS A 177 -14.26 20.07 -27.00
CA HIS A 177 -13.76 21.43 -26.79
C HIS A 177 -13.47 21.79 -25.32
N ALA A 178 -13.83 20.91 -24.38
CA ALA A 178 -13.68 21.16 -22.96
C ALA A 178 -12.74 20.18 -22.24
N ILE A 179 -11.89 19.43 -22.97
CA ILE A 179 -10.89 18.52 -22.41
C ILE A 179 -9.50 19.15 -22.55
N SER A 180 -8.80 19.40 -21.44
CA SER A 180 -7.47 20.04 -21.48
C SER A 180 -6.28 19.06 -21.58
N GLY A 181 -6.51 17.77 -21.32
CA GLY A 181 -5.51 16.70 -21.48
C GLY A 181 -5.66 15.92 -22.78
N SER A 182 -5.01 14.76 -22.85
CA SER A 182 -5.15 13.85 -24.00
C SER A 182 -6.52 13.17 -24.01
N SER A 183 -7.07 12.98 -25.22
CA SER A 183 -8.29 12.21 -25.44
C SER A 183 -7.95 10.90 -26.18
N SER A 184 -8.47 9.79 -25.66
CA SER A 184 -8.25 8.45 -26.22
C SER A 184 -9.59 7.71 -26.38
N PRO A 185 -10.37 7.99 -27.44
CA PRO A 185 -11.52 7.17 -27.78
C PRO A 185 -11.08 5.75 -28.17
N HIS A 186 -12.00 4.78 -28.09
CA HIS A 186 -11.75 3.36 -28.38
C HIS A 186 -10.65 2.68 -27.55
N SER A 187 -10.41 3.16 -26.33
CA SER A 187 -9.48 2.57 -25.38
C SER A 187 -9.86 1.12 -25.03
N GLN A 188 -8.88 0.22 -25.07
CA GLN A 188 -9.06 -1.21 -24.74
C GLN A 188 -8.63 -1.54 -23.31
N GLU A 189 -8.55 -0.54 -22.43
CA GLU A 189 -8.10 -0.75 -21.07
C GLU A 189 -9.18 -1.51 -20.26
N PRO A 190 -8.83 -2.61 -19.56
CA PRO A 190 -9.80 -3.40 -18.84
C PRO A 190 -10.34 -2.65 -17.61
N MET A 191 -11.63 -2.83 -17.33
CA MET A 191 -12.25 -2.36 -16.10
C MET A 191 -11.70 -3.12 -14.88
N PRO A 192 -11.52 -2.45 -13.74
CA PRO A 192 -11.09 -3.09 -12.52
C PRO A 192 -12.23 -3.97 -12.00
N SER A 193 -11.91 -5.19 -11.58
CA SER A 193 -12.89 -6.08 -10.96
C SER A 193 -12.93 -5.82 -9.45
N PHE A 194 -14.08 -5.41 -8.93
CA PHE A 194 -14.35 -5.42 -7.50
C PHE A 194 -15.59 -6.26 -7.23
N GLY A 195 -15.49 -7.22 -6.31
CA GLY A 195 -16.62 -8.04 -5.89
C GLY A 195 -17.07 -7.68 -4.49
N ILE A 196 -18.39 -7.63 -4.25
CA ILE A 196 -18.94 -7.38 -2.91
C ILE A 196 -18.42 -8.36 -1.85
N ILE A 197 -18.12 -9.60 -2.26
CA ILE A 197 -17.59 -10.66 -1.38
C ILE A 197 -16.27 -10.23 -0.72
N ASP A 198 -15.45 -9.42 -1.40
CA ASP A 198 -14.18 -8.91 -0.86
C ASP A 198 -14.36 -7.91 0.30
N TYR A 199 -15.57 -7.36 0.42
CA TYR A 199 -15.92 -6.27 1.33
C TYR A 199 -16.95 -6.65 2.41
N MET A 200 -17.72 -7.73 2.24
CA MET A 200 -18.77 -8.15 3.19
C MET A 200 -18.27 -8.36 4.63
N ASN A 201 -17.00 -8.75 4.80
CA ASN A 201 -16.39 -8.95 6.11
C ASN A 201 -15.69 -7.70 6.66
N LYS A 202 -15.90 -6.52 6.04
CA LYS A 202 -15.31 -5.25 6.47
C LYS A 202 -16.31 -4.44 7.30
N PRO A 203 -15.88 -3.41 8.04
CA PRO A 203 -16.81 -2.55 8.76
C PRO A 203 -17.87 -1.96 7.82
N GLN A 204 -19.13 -2.05 8.22
CA GLN A 204 -20.23 -1.42 7.48
C GLN A 204 -20.23 0.09 7.76
N ILE A 205 -20.40 0.89 6.72
CA ILE A 205 -20.57 2.35 6.83
C ILE A 205 -22.05 2.71 6.76
N ASN A 206 -22.44 3.78 7.47
CA ASN A 206 -23.78 4.34 7.37
C ASN A 206 -24.06 4.71 5.89
N PRO A 207 -25.12 4.17 5.24
CA PRO A 207 -25.39 4.42 3.83
C PRO A 207 -25.74 5.88 3.50
N ILE A 208 -26.14 6.67 4.49
CA ILE A 208 -26.54 8.07 4.29
C ILE A 208 -25.75 8.94 5.27
N ILE A 209 -24.86 9.78 4.74
CA ILE A 209 -24.07 10.73 5.53
C ILE A 209 -24.67 12.11 5.31
N SER A 210 -25.38 12.64 6.31
CA SER A 210 -26.12 13.91 6.17
C SER A 210 -25.19 15.14 6.14
N ASN A 211 -25.65 16.30 5.65
CA ASN A 211 -24.81 17.49 5.42
C ASN A 211 -24.01 18.02 6.63
N LEU A 212 -24.42 17.68 7.85
CA LEU A 212 -23.75 18.10 9.09
C LEU A 212 -23.03 16.93 9.79
N GLU A 213 -23.14 15.72 9.24
CA GLU A 213 -22.52 14.53 9.79
C GLU A 213 -21.04 14.49 9.40
N THR A 214 -20.20 14.05 10.35
CA THR A 214 -18.78 13.76 10.09
C THR A 214 -18.52 12.30 10.44
N VAL A 215 -18.08 11.53 9.45
CA VAL A 215 -17.71 10.12 9.60
C VAL A 215 -16.20 9.98 9.53
N THR A 216 -15.59 9.49 10.61
CA THR A 216 -14.15 9.21 10.66
C THR A 216 -13.85 7.76 10.25
N LEU A 217 -13.08 7.59 9.18
CA LEU A 217 -12.66 6.28 8.68
C LEU A 217 -11.35 5.87 9.37
N ARG A 218 -11.38 4.72 10.06
CA ARG A 218 -10.27 4.14 10.83
C ARG A 218 -9.77 2.81 10.26
N ALA A 219 -10.43 2.29 9.22
CA ALA A 219 -10.05 1.06 8.53
C ALA A 219 -9.76 1.35 7.05
N ALA A 220 -8.89 0.55 6.42
CA ALA A 220 -8.57 0.71 5.01
C ALA A 220 -9.74 0.36 4.06
N LYS A 221 -10.74 -0.39 4.53
CA LYS A 221 -11.88 -0.85 3.72
C LYS A 221 -13.18 -0.76 4.49
N TYR A 222 -14.23 -0.30 3.82
CA TYR A 222 -15.61 -0.23 4.31
C TYR A 222 -16.57 -0.77 3.27
N TYR A 223 -17.79 -1.13 3.70
CA TYR A 223 -18.85 -1.53 2.77
C TYR A 223 -20.22 -1.02 3.18
N THR A 224 -21.13 -0.93 2.21
CA THR A 224 -22.58 -0.83 2.42
C THR A 224 -23.31 -1.65 1.37
N ASP A 225 -24.37 -2.34 1.76
CA ASP A 225 -25.21 -3.18 0.92
C ASP A 225 -26.37 -2.41 0.25
N LYS A 226 -26.42 -1.09 0.46
CA LYS A 226 -27.45 -0.18 -0.06
C LYS A 226 -26.84 0.87 -1.01
N ASP A 227 -27.69 1.76 -1.49
CA ASP A 227 -27.26 3.02 -2.09
C ASP A 227 -26.46 3.83 -1.05
N PHE A 228 -25.44 4.54 -1.50
CA PHE A 228 -24.55 5.33 -0.67
C PHE A 228 -24.65 6.81 -1.03
N SER A 229 -25.15 7.62 -0.10
CA SER A 229 -25.40 9.04 -0.28
C SER A 229 -24.53 9.85 0.67
N VAL A 230 -23.69 10.73 0.12
CA VAL A 230 -22.74 11.54 0.89
C VAL A 230 -23.12 13.01 0.73
N GLY A 231 -23.62 13.62 1.81
CA GLY A 231 -23.82 15.06 1.91
C GLY A 231 -22.92 15.73 2.95
N GLY A 232 -22.37 14.97 3.91
CA GLY A 232 -21.50 15.47 4.99
C GLY A 232 -20.01 15.22 4.77
N THR A 233 -19.24 15.22 5.87
CA THR A 233 -17.78 15.02 5.85
C THR A 233 -17.41 13.55 6.05
N ILE A 234 -16.55 13.01 5.20
CA ILE A 234 -15.85 11.74 5.37
C ILE A 234 -14.37 12.06 5.58
N ASP A 235 -13.83 11.68 6.74
CA ASP A 235 -12.45 11.97 7.13
C ASP A 235 -11.63 10.68 7.24
N ASN A 236 -10.72 10.46 6.29
CA ASN A 236 -9.75 9.37 6.34
C ASN A 236 -8.57 9.76 7.25
N VAL A 237 -8.57 9.25 8.48
CA VAL A 237 -7.48 9.45 9.44
C VAL A 237 -6.44 8.32 9.40
N THR A 238 -6.55 7.41 8.45
CA THR A 238 -5.56 6.36 8.24
C THR A 238 -4.37 6.92 7.44
N SER A 239 -3.18 6.33 7.60
CA SER A 239 -2.02 6.67 6.78
C SER A 239 -2.10 6.12 5.35
N GLU A 240 -3.17 5.38 5.03
CA GLU A 240 -3.31 4.62 3.79
C GLU A 240 -4.55 5.08 3.00
N PRO A 241 -4.63 4.81 1.68
CA PRO A 241 -5.85 4.99 0.92
C PRO A 241 -7.00 4.13 1.47
N VAL A 242 -8.19 4.72 1.60
CA VAL A 242 -9.40 3.99 2.04
C VAL A 242 -10.29 3.69 0.85
N ILE A 243 -10.83 2.47 0.82
CA ILE A 243 -11.82 2.03 -0.17
C ILE A 243 -13.18 1.82 0.50
N ILE A 244 -14.23 2.44 -0.04
CA ILE A 244 -15.62 2.24 0.37
C ILE A 244 -16.34 1.53 -0.78
N TYR A 245 -16.87 0.33 -0.53
CA TYR A 245 -17.69 -0.38 -1.52
C TYR A 245 -19.18 -0.18 -1.25
N ALA A 246 -19.95 0.25 -2.24
CA ALA A 246 -21.41 0.36 -2.20
C ALA A 246 -22.05 -0.63 -3.17
N LYS A 247 -22.96 -1.47 -2.69
CA LYS A 247 -23.70 -2.39 -3.57
C LYS A 247 -24.68 -1.65 -4.49
N GLY A 248 -25.32 -0.60 -3.97
CA GLY A 248 -26.26 0.25 -4.71
C GLY A 248 -25.57 1.43 -5.39
N ASN A 249 -26.34 2.40 -5.86
CA ASN A 249 -25.85 3.62 -6.51
C ASN A 249 -25.12 4.53 -5.52
N VAL A 250 -24.23 5.38 -6.02
CA VAL A 250 -23.51 6.39 -5.23
C VAL A 250 -23.93 7.79 -5.65
N THR A 251 -24.36 8.60 -4.67
CA THR A 251 -24.67 10.01 -4.89
C THR A 251 -23.80 10.87 -4.00
N ILE A 252 -23.00 11.76 -4.60
CA ILE A 252 -22.21 12.78 -3.89
C ILE A 252 -22.98 14.09 -3.95
N ASN A 253 -23.62 14.48 -2.86
CA ASN A 253 -24.47 15.66 -2.77
C ASN A 253 -23.70 16.93 -2.42
N ASN A 254 -24.38 18.06 -2.55
CA ASN A 254 -23.86 19.34 -2.10
C ASN A 254 -23.57 19.32 -0.59
N GLY A 255 -22.41 19.89 -0.22
CA GLY A 255 -21.89 19.88 1.15
C GLY A 255 -20.92 18.74 1.48
N ALA A 256 -20.82 17.72 0.61
CA ALA A 256 -19.95 16.58 0.86
C ALA A 256 -18.48 17.00 1.04
N LYS A 257 -17.72 16.44 1.97
CA LYS A 257 -16.30 16.75 2.13
C LYS A 257 -15.51 15.48 2.35
N CYS A 258 -14.72 15.06 1.38
CA CYS A 258 -13.83 13.90 1.51
C CYS A 258 -12.41 14.38 1.83
N ARG A 259 -11.92 14.06 3.03
CA ARG A 259 -10.55 14.39 3.49
C ARG A 259 -9.69 13.14 3.47
N GLY A 260 -8.50 13.27 2.88
CA GLY A 260 -7.57 12.16 2.66
C GLY A 260 -7.89 11.33 1.40
N PRO A 261 -7.01 10.38 1.03
CA PRO A 261 -7.18 9.55 -0.16
C PRO A 261 -8.33 8.56 0.04
N ILE A 262 -9.44 8.77 -0.68
CA ILE A 262 -10.64 7.93 -0.62
C ILE A 262 -10.99 7.48 -2.04
N THR A 263 -11.30 6.19 -2.18
CA THR A 263 -11.89 5.60 -3.38
C THR A 263 -13.25 5.03 -3.02
N ILE A 264 -14.30 5.45 -3.74
CA ILE A 264 -15.64 4.85 -3.62
C ILE A 264 -15.87 4.00 -4.86
N VAL A 265 -16.20 2.73 -4.63
CA VAL A 265 -16.54 1.76 -5.67
C VAL A 265 -18.02 1.41 -5.53
N THR A 266 -18.76 1.39 -6.62
CA THR A 266 -20.18 1.01 -6.64
C THR A 266 -20.50 -0.03 -7.70
N SER A 267 -21.40 -0.97 -7.41
CA SER A 267 -21.97 -1.86 -8.44
C SER A 267 -22.98 -1.15 -9.36
N GLY A 268 -23.50 -0.02 -8.92
CA GLY A 268 -24.49 0.81 -9.63
C GLY A 268 -23.83 1.94 -10.40
N THR A 269 -24.51 3.08 -10.45
CA THR A 269 -24.04 4.33 -11.07
C THR A 269 -23.51 5.32 -10.04
N VAL A 270 -22.79 6.33 -10.54
CA VAL A 270 -22.32 7.46 -9.74
C VAL A 270 -22.99 8.74 -10.24
N THR A 271 -23.56 9.52 -9.32
CA THR A 271 -24.07 10.87 -9.57
C THR A 271 -23.37 11.87 -8.65
N VAL A 272 -22.77 12.92 -9.22
CA VAL A 272 -22.08 13.97 -8.47
C VAL A 272 -22.82 15.29 -8.64
N ASN A 273 -23.29 15.85 -7.51
CA ASN A 273 -24.10 17.07 -7.36
C ASN A 273 -23.43 18.09 -6.43
N GLN A 274 -22.11 18.08 -6.37
CA GLN A 274 -21.35 18.80 -5.35
C GLN A 274 -20.67 20.05 -5.90
N HIS A 275 -20.88 21.19 -5.25
CA HIS A 275 -20.27 22.47 -5.66
C HIS A 275 -18.88 22.73 -5.04
N GLU A 276 -18.52 22.02 -3.98
CA GLU A 276 -17.20 22.14 -3.34
C GLU A 276 -16.23 21.08 -3.89
N SER A 277 -14.94 21.42 -3.92
CA SER A 277 -13.88 20.52 -4.39
C SER A 277 -13.64 19.37 -3.41
N THR A 278 -13.82 18.12 -3.85
CA THR A 278 -13.36 16.93 -3.12
C THR A 278 -12.40 16.08 -3.93
N SER A 279 -11.30 15.66 -3.30
CA SER A 279 -10.35 14.71 -3.88
C SER A 279 -10.82 13.29 -3.67
N LEU A 280 -11.44 12.73 -4.70
CA LEU A 280 -12.13 11.46 -4.64
C LEU A 280 -11.92 10.65 -5.93
N THR A 281 -11.66 9.36 -5.80
CA THR A 281 -11.73 8.44 -6.95
C THR A 281 -13.07 7.71 -6.90
N LEU A 282 -13.88 7.87 -7.95
CA LEU A 282 -15.19 7.24 -8.08
C LEU A 282 -15.08 6.14 -9.14
N VAL A 283 -15.49 4.91 -8.78
CA VAL A 283 -15.52 3.76 -9.69
C VAL A 283 -16.93 3.18 -9.75
N ALA A 284 -17.59 3.28 -10.91
CA ALA A 284 -18.91 2.72 -11.17
C ALA A 284 -18.81 1.46 -12.03
N LEU A 285 -19.26 0.33 -11.51
CA LEU A 285 -19.22 -0.97 -12.21
C LEU A 285 -20.54 -1.27 -12.94
N GLY A 286 -21.57 -0.46 -12.71
CA GLY A 286 -22.84 -0.53 -13.43
C GLY A 286 -22.70 -0.13 -14.90
N SER A 287 -23.53 -0.70 -15.76
CA SER A 287 -23.55 -0.42 -17.21
C SER A 287 -24.36 0.82 -17.60
N HIS A 288 -25.04 1.45 -16.63
CA HIS A 288 -25.85 2.64 -16.85
C HIS A 288 -25.02 3.93 -16.74
N ASP A 289 -25.65 5.06 -17.06
CA ASP A 289 -24.99 6.37 -17.09
C ASP A 289 -24.52 6.80 -15.69
N SER A 290 -23.28 7.24 -15.60
CA SER A 290 -22.77 8.00 -14.45
C SER A 290 -22.63 9.46 -14.84
N GLN A 291 -22.96 10.38 -13.94
CA GLN A 291 -23.12 11.79 -14.26
C GLN A 291 -22.39 12.70 -13.27
N VAL A 292 -21.74 13.72 -13.81
CA VAL A 292 -21.29 14.91 -13.08
C VAL A 292 -22.19 16.07 -13.50
N THR A 293 -23.05 16.56 -12.60
CA THR A 293 -24.10 17.53 -12.96
C THR A 293 -23.58 18.95 -13.15
N ALA A 294 -24.38 19.81 -13.78
CA ALA A 294 -24.02 21.20 -14.03
C ALA A 294 -23.71 21.97 -12.74
N GLY A 295 -22.66 22.80 -12.77
CA GLY A 295 -22.19 23.56 -11.62
C GLY A 295 -21.38 22.76 -10.58
N THR A 296 -21.23 21.44 -10.75
CA THR A 296 -20.43 20.59 -9.87
C THR A 296 -18.94 20.70 -10.18
N VAL A 297 -18.07 20.61 -9.16
CA VAL A 297 -16.60 20.51 -9.32
C VAL A 297 -16.07 19.26 -8.60
N LEU A 298 -15.73 18.23 -9.37
CA LEU A 298 -15.06 17.02 -8.88
C LEU A 298 -13.55 17.16 -9.02
N ASN A 299 -12.83 17.34 -7.92
CA ASN A 299 -11.36 17.43 -7.91
C ASN A 299 -10.71 16.04 -7.76
N GLY A 300 -11.08 15.13 -8.64
CA GLY A 300 -10.73 13.72 -8.55
C GLY A 300 -10.80 12.99 -9.88
N ARG A 301 -11.31 11.77 -9.83
CA ARG A 301 -11.47 10.91 -11.02
C ARG A 301 -12.82 10.24 -11.00
N ILE A 302 -13.41 10.06 -12.18
CA ILE A 302 -14.58 9.21 -12.38
C ILE A 302 -14.27 8.13 -13.42
N ILE A 303 -14.45 6.89 -13.03
CA ILE A 303 -14.18 5.71 -13.85
C ILE A 303 -15.49 4.92 -13.86
N ALA A 304 -16.14 4.77 -15.00
CA ALA A 304 -17.40 4.04 -15.09
C ALA A 304 -17.34 2.94 -16.16
N LYS A 305 -17.99 1.81 -15.91
CA LYS A 305 -18.21 0.78 -16.92
C LYS A 305 -19.23 1.23 -17.97
N GLY A 306 -20.30 1.89 -17.52
CA GLY A 306 -21.27 2.55 -18.39
C GLY A 306 -20.77 3.87 -18.97
N ARG A 307 -21.66 4.58 -19.67
CA ARG A 307 -21.40 5.89 -20.26
C ARG A 307 -21.21 6.95 -19.16
N VAL A 308 -20.33 7.93 -19.40
CA VAL A 308 -20.10 9.05 -18.48
C VAL A 308 -20.57 10.36 -19.11
N ILE A 309 -21.48 11.05 -18.42
CA ILE A 309 -21.99 12.36 -18.83
C ILE A 309 -21.37 13.44 -17.93
N VAL A 310 -20.65 14.38 -18.52
CA VAL A 310 -19.96 15.46 -17.81
C VAL A 310 -20.61 16.78 -18.16
N ASN A 311 -21.42 17.32 -17.24
CA ASN A 311 -22.10 18.62 -17.37
C ASN A 311 -21.47 19.68 -16.43
N GLY A 312 -20.63 19.25 -15.50
CA GLY A 312 -19.82 20.09 -14.60
C GLY A 312 -18.32 19.94 -14.84
N MET A 313 -17.50 20.34 -13.88
CA MET A 313 -16.04 20.24 -13.98
C MET A 313 -15.52 18.97 -13.31
N VAL A 314 -14.70 18.20 -14.01
CA VAL A 314 -13.86 17.12 -13.44
C VAL A 314 -12.40 17.53 -13.61
N SER A 315 -11.69 17.71 -12.50
CA SER A 315 -10.29 18.11 -12.52
C SER A 315 -9.43 17.11 -11.77
N HIS A 316 -8.44 16.55 -12.46
CA HIS A 316 -7.45 15.69 -11.85
C HIS A 316 -6.20 16.50 -11.46
N GLY A 317 -6.12 16.92 -10.20
CA GLY A 317 -4.90 17.50 -9.64
C GLY A 317 -3.80 16.45 -9.48
N PHE A 318 -2.56 16.82 -9.82
CA PHE A 318 -1.37 16.00 -9.59
C PHE A 318 -1.24 15.72 -8.07
N GLN A 319 -1.56 14.51 -7.62
CA GLN A 319 -1.39 14.12 -6.22
C GLN A 319 0.01 13.52 -6.03
N VAL A 320 0.91 14.32 -5.45
CA VAL A 320 2.21 13.84 -4.96
C VAL A 320 2.03 13.42 -3.50
N VAL A 321 1.92 12.11 -3.24
CA VAL A 321 1.89 11.57 -1.87
C VAL A 321 3.26 10.99 -1.55
N ALA A 322 4.00 11.66 -0.65
CA ALA A 322 5.20 11.12 -0.03
C ALA A 322 4.83 10.62 1.38
N TRP A 323 5.26 9.41 1.74
CA TRP A 323 5.12 8.91 3.12
C TRP A 323 6.45 8.38 3.65
N LYS A 324 6.72 8.69 4.92
CA LYS A 324 7.88 8.23 5.70
C LYS A 324 7.34 7.41 6.86
N ASN A 325 7.73 6.15 6.92
CA ASN A 325 7.31 5.23 7.98
C ASN A 325 8.36 5.26 9.10
N HIS A 326 7.96 5.67 10.30
CA HIS A 326 8.71 5.44 11.52
C HIS A 326 8.02 4.30 12.26
N ARG A 327 8.72 3.18 12.45
CA ARG A 327 8.48 2.24 13.54
C ARG A 327 9.67 2.31 14.48
#